data_AF-A0A401HVH0-F1
#
_entry.id   AF-A0A401HVH0-F1
#
_cell.length_a   1.000
_cell.length_b   1.000
_cell.length_c   1.000
_cell.angle_alpha   90.00
_cell.angle_beta   90.00
_cell.angle_gamma   90.00
#
_symmetry.space_group_name_H-M   'P 1'
#
loop_
_entity.id
_entity.type
_entity.pdbx_description
1 polymer ?
#
loop_
_entity_poly.entity_id
_entity_poly.type
_entity_poly.pdbx_seq_one_letter_code
_entity_poly.pdbx_strand_id
1 'polypeptide(L)'
;MYLMLLTDGNKIDLTLYPLADLDRYFADSDGLVEVLLDKDGRREREVASSDEAYWIKKPTARSFDDCCNEFWFVSTYVVKGLARGELLYAIDHLSEIARPNLLRMMSWRIGAERGYTFSVGKNYKFIDRYLPTADWELLLSTYVQGGDAEMRRALQTCYALFRKYSRETAELLGYPYPDYDEQVTRYTEEQLK
;
A
#
# COMPACT_ATOMS: atom_id res chain seq x y z
N MET A 1 20.79 -0.93 -17.44
CA MET A 1 20.74 -1.46 -16.06
C MET A 1 21.30 -2.87 -16.06
N TYR A 2 22.19 -3.18 -15.13
CA TYR A 2 22.75 -4.50 -14.90
C TYR A 2 22.28 -4.99 -13.53
N LEU A 3 21.75 -6.21 -13.48
CA LEU A 3 21.39 -6.91 -12.25
C LEU A 3 22.44 -8.01 -12.07
N MET A 4 23.25 -7.93 -11.02
CA MET A 4 24.40 -8.81 -10.81
C MET A 4 24.25 -9.55 -9.49
N LEU A 5 24.42 -10.88 -9.51
CA LEU A 5 24.59 -11.72 -8.33
C LEU A 5 26.06 -12.15 -8.26
N LEU A 6 26.76 -11.70 -7.22
CA LEU A 6 28.16 -12.01 -7.00
C LEU A 6 28.31 -13.41 -6.39
N THR A 7 29.51 -13.97 -6.49
CA THR A 7 29.81 -15.33 -6.03
C THR A 7 29.73 -15.50 -4.51
N ASP A 8 29.77 -14.41 -3.76
CA ASP A 8 29.57 -14.37 -2.31
C ASP A 8 28.09 -14.20 -1.91
N GLY A 9 27.17 -14.13 -2.88
CA GLY A 9 25.74 -13.98 -2.67
C GLY A 9 25.24 -12.53 -2.63
N ASN A 10 26.13 -11.53 -2.73
CA ASN A 10 25.72 -10.13 -2.79
C ASN A 10 25.06 -9.79 -4.14
N LYS A 11 23.98 -9.00 -4.10
CA LYS A 11 23.26 -8.55 -5.30
C LYS A 11 23.43 -7.05 -5.50
N ILE A 12 23.85 -6.66 -6.70
CA ILE A 12 24.09 -5.25 -7.08
C ILE A 12 23.24 -4.91 -8.31
N ASP A 13 22.55 -3.76 -8.23
CA ASP A 13 21.92 -3.11 -9.37
C ASP A 13 22.78 -1.93 -9.81
N LEU A 14 23.43 -2.06 -10.95
CA LEU A 14 24.28 -1.02 -11.52
C LEU A 14 23.60 -0.39 -12.74
N THR A 15 23.46 0.92 -12.74
CA THR A 15 23.00 1.66 -13.92
C THR A 15 24.07 2.65 -14.34
N LEU A 16 24.41 2.64 -15.63
CA LEU A 16 25.31 3.60 -16.24
C LEU A 16 24.47 4.67 -16.93
N TYR A 17 24.72 5.94 -16.59
CA TYR A 17 24.06 7.09 -17.17
C TYR A 17 25.06 7.96 -17.93
N PRO A 18 24.70 8.50 -19.12
CA PRO A 18 25.49 9.55 -19.75
C PRO A 18 25.58 10.79 -18.87
N LEU A 19 26.74 11.45 -18.85
CA LEU A 19 26.92 12.69 -18.08
C LEU A 19 25.98 13.83 -18.53
N ALA A 20 25.54 13.81 -19.79
CA ALA A 20 24.57 14.78 -20.32
C ALA A 20 23.19 14.70 -19.62
N ASP A 21 22.85 13.55 -19.03
CA ASP A 21 21.59 13.31 -18.34
C ASP A 21 21.68 13.54 -16.82
N LEU A 22 22.82 14.04 -16.33
CA LEU A 22 23.09 14.14 -14.89
C LEU A 22 22.03 14.99 -14.17
N ASP A 23 21.68 16.17 -14.69
CA ASP A 23 20.68 17.02 -14.02
C ASP A 23 19.28 16.40 -14.03
N ARG A 24 18.92 15.71 -15.12
CA ARG A 24 17.67 14.98 -15.20
C ARG A 24 17.62 13.84 -14.18
N TYR A 25 18.71 13.09 -14.03
CA TYR A 25 18.79 11.99 -13.06
C TYR A 25 18.49 12.47 -11.63
N PHE A 26 19.03 13.61 -11.22
CA PHE A 26 18.75 14.15 -9.88
C PHE A 26 17.38 14.81 -9.78
N ALA A 27 16.88 15.43 -10.85
CA ALA A 27 15.52 15.98 -10.88
C ALA A 27 14.45 14.88 -10.74
N ASP A 28 14.69 13.71 -11.35
CA ASP A 28 13.81 12.54 -11.33
C ASP A 28 14.12 11.60 -10.14
N SER A 29 15.14 11.91 -9.33
CA SER A 29 15.55 11.07 -8.19
C SER A 29 14.50 11.09 -7.08
N ASP A 30 14.36 9.95 -6.41
CA ASP A 30 13.50 9.78 -5.24
C ASP A 30 14.10 10.32 -3.93
N GLY A 31 15.26 10.98 -3.99
CA GLY A 31 15.92 11.63 -2.86
C GLY A 31 16.82 10.70 -2.04
N LEU A 32 16.92 9.41 -2.38
CA LEU A 32 17.78 8.45 -1.65
C LEU A 32 19.21 8.38 -2.18
N VAL A 33 19.58 9.24 -3.13
CA VAL A 33 20.89 9.22 -3.77
C VAL A 33 21.94 9.80 -2.84
N GLU A 34 23.02 9.04 -2.64
CA GLU A 34 24.24 9.49 -2.00
C GLU A 34 25.36 9.58 -3.05
N VAL A 35 25.99 10.75 -3.17
CA VAL A 35 27.11 10.95 -4.10
C VAL A 35 28.39 10.48 -3.45
N LEU A 36 28.91 9.32 -3.88
CA LEU A 36 30.14 8.74 -3.34
C LEU A 36 31.42 9.38 -3.91
N LEU A 37 31.38 9.86 -5.16
CA LEU A 37 32.55 10.45 -5.84
C LEU A 37 32.13 11.39 -6.97
N ASP A 38 32.64 12.62 -6.95
CA ASP A 38 32.61 13.57 -8.08
C ASP A 38 34.04 13.97 -8.45
N LYS A 39 34.51 13.49 -9.61
CA LYS A 39 35.90 13.70 -10.05
C LYS A 39 36.16 15.08 -10.65
N ASP A 40 35.12 15.75 -11.14
CA ASP A 40 35.25 16.97 -11.92
C ASP A 40 34.55 18.16 -11.24
N GLY A 41 34.05 17.98 -10.01
CA GLY A 41 33.37 19.02 -9.24
C GLY A 41 32.14 19.57 -9.96
N ARG A 42 31.37 18.71 -10.64
CA ARG A 42 30.17 19.11 -11.39
C ARG A 42 29.00 19.50 -10.47
N ARG A 43 29.11 19.26 -9.16
CA ARG A 43 28.09 19.60 -8.17
C ARG A 43 28.53 20.81 -7.32
N GLU A 44 27.68 21.83 -7.31
CA GLU A 44 27.83 23.01 -6.43
C GLU A 44 27.21 22.80 -5.04
N ARG A 45 26.29 21.85 -4.89
CA ARG A 45 25.58 21.54 -3.64
C ARG A 45 25.62 20.05 -3.33
N GLU A 46 25.79 19.76 -2.04
CA GLU A 46 25.69 18.42 -1.49
C GLU A 46 24.25 17.91 -1.64
N VAL A 47 24.11 16.69 -2.16
CA VAL A 47 22.82 15.99 -2.21
C VAL A 47 22.74 15.15 -0.95
N ALA A 48 22.05 15.66 0.07
CA ALA A 48 21.76 14.88 1.27
C ALA A 48 20.67 13.87 0.93
N SER A 49 20.93 12.59 1.20
CA SER A 49 19.91 11.55 1.06
C SER A 49 18.83 11.74 2.13
N SER A 50 17.56 11.70 1.72
CA SER A 50 16.40 11.81 2.61
C SER A 50 15.28 10.89 2.15
N ASP A 51 14.59 10.27 3.10
CA ASP A 51 13.45 9.39 2.85
C ASP A 51 12.09 10.11 2.95
N GLU A 52 12.09 11.44 3.13
CA GLU A 52 10.90 12.29 3.27
C GLU A 52 9.88 12.09 2.13
N ALA A 53 10.36 11.82 0.91
CA ALA A 53 9.51 11.54 -0.25
C ALA A 53 8.60 10.31 -0.04
N TYR A 54 9.00 9.37 0.83
CA TYR A 54 8.29 8.14 1.14
C TYR A 54 7.49 8.18 2.43
N TRP A 55 7.51 9.30 3.15
CA TRP A 55 6.73 9.44 4.36
C TRP A 55 5.24 9.32 4.05
N ILE A 56 4.50 8.76 5.01
CA ILE A 56 3.05 8.66 4.91
C ILE A 56 2.50 10.07 4.73
N LYS A 57 1.77 10.31 3.64
CA LYS A 57 1.14 11.61 3.40
C LYS A 57 -0.23 11.65 4.07
N LYS A 58 -0.51 12.71 4.84
CA LYS A 58 -1.83 12.95 5.42
C LYS A 58 -2.89 12.95 4.31
N PRO A 59 -3.92 12.09 4.38
CA PRO A 59 -4.97 12.11 3.37
C PRO A 59 -5.78 13.40 3.48
N THR A 60 -6.21 13.93 2.35
CA THR A 60 -7.32 14.89 2.32
C THR A 60 -8.64 14.18 2.55
N ALA A 61 -9.70 14.89 2.92
CA ALA A 61 -11.04 14.30 3.03
C ALA A 61 -11.48 13.61 1.74
N ARG A 62 -11.13 14.19 0.58
CA ARG A 62 -11.41 13.58 -0.73
C ARG A 62 -10.61 12.30 -0.95
N SER A 63 -9.30 12.30 -0.69
CA SER A 63 -8.47 11.11 -0.85
C SER A 63 -8.89 9.97 0.08
N PHE A 64 -9.37 10.31 1.28
CA PHE A 64 -9.98 9.35 2.20
C PHE A 64 -11.26 8.73 1.60
N ASP A 65 -12.18 9.55 1.10
CA ASP A 65 -13.41 9.07 0.45
C ASP A 65 -13.11 8.22 -0.79
N ASP A 66 -12.20 8.67 -1.66
CA ASP A 66 -11.77 7.93 -2.86
C ASP A 66 -11.24 6.53 -2.49
N CYS A 67 -10.47 6.42 -1.38
CA CYS A 67 -9.98 5.13 -0.89
C CYS A 67 -11.09 4.22 -0.38
N CYS A 68 -12.07 4.78 0.34
CA CYS A 68 -13.25 4.04 0.77
C CYS A 68 -14.05 3.55 -0.44
N ASN A 69 -14.29 4.43 -1.42
CA ASN A 69 -15.00 4.09 -2.64
C ASN A 69 -14.31 2.96 -3.40
N GLU A 70 -13.01 3.10 -3.68
CA GLU A 70 -12.23 2.11 -4.42
C GLU A 70 -12.22 0.75 -3.72
N PHE A 71 -12.00 0.72 -2.40
CA PHE A 71 -12.05 -0.51 -1.62
C PHE A 71 -13.40 -1.23 -1.76
N TRP A 72 -14.49 -0.53 -1.45
CA TRP A 72 -15.82 -1.13 -1.40
C TRP A 72 -16.29 -1.55 -2.78
N PHE A 73 -16.14 -0.72 -3.81
CA PHE A 73 -16.61 -1.06 -5.15
C PHE A 73 -15.80 -2.17 -5.82
N VAL A 74 -14.46 -2.17 -5.68
CA VAL A 74 -13.64 -3.24 -6.27
C VAL A 74 -13.82 -4.56 -5.52
N SER A 75 -14.16 -4.52 -4.24
CA SER A 75 -14.54 -5.74 -3.53
C SER A 75 -15.74 -6.46 -4.14
N THR A 76 -16.64 -5.74 -4.84
CA THR A 76 -17.74 -6.38 -5.59
C THR A 76 -17.24 -7.22 -6.78
N TYR A 77 -16.05 -6.95 -7.30
CA TYR A 77 -15.44 -7.76 -8.36
C TYR A 77 -14.91 -9.07 -7.79
N VAL A 78 -14.35 -9.04 -6.57
CA VAL A 78 -14.00 -10.26 -5.82
C VAL A 78 -15.25 -11.13 -5.60
N VAL A 79 -16.36 -10.51 -5.18
CA VAL A 79 -17.65 -11.18 -4.99
C VAL A 79 -18.16 -11.81 -6.29
N LYS A 80 -18.15 -11.06 -7.40
CA LYS A 80 -18.56 -11.57 -8.71
C LYS A 80 -17.70 -12.75 -9.16
N GLY A 81 -16.39 -12.66 -8.96
CA GLY A 81 -15.46 -13.74 -9.28
C GLY A 81 -15.81 -15.01 -8.51
N LEU A 82 -16.04 -14.91 -7.20
CA LEU A 82 -16.45 -16.04 -6.37
C LEU A 82 -17.80 -16.62 -6.79
N ALA A 83 -18.80 -15.78 -7.06
CA ALA A 83 -20.12 -16.24 -7.49
C ALA A 83 -20.10 -16.96 -8.86
N ARG A 84 -19.08 -16.69 -9.69
CA ARG A 84 -18.90 -17.28 -11.02
C ARG A 84 -17.90 -18.44 -11.07
N GLY A 85 -17.25 -18.77 -9.96
CA GLY A 85 -16.16 -19.73 -9.92
C GLY A 85 -14.87 -19.24 -10.61
N GLU A 86 -14.70 -17.93 -10.77
CA GLU A 86 -13.54 -17.27 -11.38
C GLU A 86 -12.50 -16.94 -10.28
N LEU A 87 -11.90 -17.97 -9.68
CA LEU A 87 -11.04 -17.82 -8.49
C LEU A 87 -9.83 -16.88 -8.72
N LEU A 88 -9.13 -17.00 -9.85
CA LEU A 88 -7.98 -16.14 -10.18
C LEU A 88 -8.40 -14.67 -10.33
N TYR A 89 -9.54 -14.42 -10.97
CA TYR A 89 -10.09 -13.06 -11.08
C TYR A 89 -10.37 -12.46 -9.71
N ALA A 90 -10.95 -13.25 -8.79
CA ALA A 90 -11.19 -12.80 -7.42
C ALA A 90 -9.88 -12.55 -6.65
N ILE A 91 -8.89 -13.42 -6.80
CA ILE A 91 -7.55 -13.30 -6.18
C ILE A 91 -6.85 -12.02 -6.63
N ASP A 92 -6.85 -11.74 -7.93
CA ASP A 92 -6.17 -10.58 -8.51
C ASP A 92 -6.81 -9.28 -8.00
N HIS A 93 -8.13 -9.15 -8.03
CA HIS A 93 -8.83 -7.97 -7.52
C HIS A 93 -8.62 -7.75 -6.02
N LEU A 94 -8.59 -8.83 -5.23
CA LEU A 94 -8.32 -8.75 -3.81
C LEU A 94 -6.86 -8.32 -3.56
N SER A 95 -5.91 -8.84 -4.34
CA SER A 95 -4.48 -8.64 -4.11
C SER A 95 -3.92 -7.35 -4.67
N GLU A 96 -4.40 -6.91 -5.83
CA GLU A 96 -3.87 -5.75 -6.53
C GLU A 96 -4.59 -4.44 -6.19
N ILE A 97 -5.83 -4.52 -5.65
CA ILE A 97 -6.64 -3.32 -5.44
C ILE A 97 -7.23 -3.23 -4.03
N ALA A 98 -8.04 -4.22 -3.60
CA ALA A 98 -8.74 -4.12 -2.32
C ALA A 98 -7.78 -4.19 -1.11
N ARG A 99 -6.84 -5.14 -1.08
CA ARG A 99 -5.86 -5.25 0.02
C ARG A 99 -4.89 -4.06 0.02
N PRO A 100 -4.37 -3.55 -1.11
CA PRO A 100 -3.60 -2.32 -1.14
C PRO A 100 -4.35 -1.10 -0.60
N ASN A 101 -5.66 -0.99 -0.85
CA ASN A 101 -6.51 0.03 -0.26
C ASN A 101 -6.64 -0.12 1.27
N LEU A 102 -6.77 -1.35 1.76
CA LEU A 102 -6.75 -1.63 3.20
C LEU A 102 -5.41 -1.22 3.83
N LEU A 103 -4.29 -1.60 3.23
CA LEU A 103 -2.95 -1.22 3.71
C LEU A 103 -2.75 0.30 3.70
N ARG A 104 -3.26 0.99 2.66
CA ARG A 104 -3.29 2.46 2.58
C ARG A 104 -4.06 3.04 3.77
N MET A 105 -5.28 2.57 4.02
CA MET A 105 -6.10 3.03 5.14
C MET A 105 -5.43 2.79 6.50
N MET A 106 -4.85 1.59 6.71
CA MET A 106 -4.07 1.28 7.91
C MET A 106 -2.89 2.22 8.10
N SER A 107 -2.15 2.52 7.03
CA SER A 107 -1.01 3.46 7.09
C SER A 107 -1.46 4.89 7.40
N TRP A 108 -2.60 5.34 6.87
CA TRP A 108 -3.16 6.65 7.21
C TRP A 108 -3.60 6.75 8.66
N ARG A 109 -4.21 5.69 9.20
CA ARG A 109 -4.55 5.63 10.63
C ARG A 109 -3.29 5.73 11.51
N ILE A 110 -2.25 4.97 11.17
CA ILE A 110 -0.95 5.01 11.86
C ILE A 110 -0.36 6.42 11.82
N GLY A 111 -0.39 7.08 10.66
CA GLY A 111 0.08 8.46 10.50
C GLY A 111 -0.79 9.47 11.25
N ALA A 112 -2.10 9.25 11.35
CA ALA A 112 -3.00 10.11 12.13
C ALA A 112 -2.71 10.04 13.64
N GLU A 113 -2.31 8.87 14.13
CA GLU A 113 -1.94 8.65 15.53
C GLU A 113 -0.53 9.15 15.88
N ARG A 114 0.45 8.88 15.00
CA ARG A 114 1.88 9.08 15.31
C ARG A 114 2.53 10.27 14.61
N GLY A 115 1.79 10.96 13.73
CA GLY A 115 2.29 12.00 12.86
C GLY A 115 2.77 11.46 11.50
N TYR A 116 2.91 12.37 10.54
CA TYR A 116 3.22 12.07 9.14
C TYR A 116 4.70 12.27 8.81
N THR A 117 5.58 11.88 9.73
CA THR A 117 7.02 12.19 9.70
C THR A 117 7.90 10.95 9.50
N PHE A 118 7.33 9.87 8.93
CA PHE A 118 8.05 8.62 8.70
C PHE A 118 7.36 7.79 7.61
N SER A 119 8.05 6.77 7.10
CA SER A 119 7.53 5.79 6.15
C SER A 119 7.21 4.44 6.81
N VAL A 120 6.17 3.74 6.33
CA VAL A 120 5.95 2.30 6.61
C VAL A 120 6.70 1.39 5.63
N GLY A 121 7.60 1.97 4.84
CA GLY A 121 8.44 1.28 3.86
C GLY A 121 7.72 0.95 2.56
N LYS A 122 8.49 0.79 1.49
CA LYS A 122 7.99 0.34 0.18
C LYS A 122 7.20 -0.97 0.33
N ASN A 123 6.02 -1.02 -0.31
CA ASN A 123 5.08 -2.13 -0.19
C ASN A 123 4.68 -2.47 1.26
N TYR A 124 4.64 -1.46 2.15
CA TYR A 124 4.22 -1.62 3.55
C TYR A 124 5.07 -2.60 4.36
N LYS A 125 6.32 -2.85 3.95
CA LYS A 125 7.23 -3.85 4.53
C LYS A 125 7.54 -3.67 6.03
N PHE A 126 7.20 -2.51 6.62
CA PHE A 126 7.39 -2.22 8.04
C PHE A 126 6.08 -1.90 8.78
N ILE A 127 4.92 -2.16 8.17
CA ILE A 127 3.62 -1.83 8.78
C ILE A 127 3.36 -2.63 10.07
N ASP A 128 3.89 -3.85 10.14
CA ASP A 128 3.83 -4.77 11.28
C ASP A 128 4.40 -4.16 12.58
N ARG A 129 5.38 -3.26 12.45
CA ARG A 129 6.00 -2.56 13.60
C ARG A 129 5.05 -1.57 14.29
N TYR A 130 3.94 -1.22 13.63
CA TYR A 130 3.02 -0.19 14.09
C TYR A 130 1.61 -0.73 14.40
N LEU A 131 1.25 -1.89 13.85
CA LEU A 131 -0.05 -2.51 14.06
C LEU A 131 -0.11 -3.27 15.40
N PRO A 132 -1.29 -3.31 16.06
CA PRO A 132 -1.53 -4.28 17.13
C PRO A 132 -1.32 -5.71 16.61
N THR A 133 -0.72 -6.59 17.42
CA THR A 133 -0.42 -7.98 17.04
C THR A 133 -1.65 -8.72 16.48
N ALA A 134 -2.81 -8.55 17.11
CA ALA A 134 -4.06 -9.17 16.66
C ALA A 134 -4.48 -8.71 15.25
N ASP A 135 -4.31 -7.44 14.93
CA ASP A 135 -4.65 -6.92 13.61
C ASP A 135 -3.64 -7.34 12.54
N TRP A 136 -2.37 -7.48 12.92
CA TRP A 136 -1.33 -8.04 12.05
C TRP A 136 -1.63 -9.49 11.67
N GLU A 137 -2.03 -10.32 12.63
CA GLU A 137 -2.44 -11.70 12.41
C GLU A 137 -3.68 -11.78 11.50
N LEU A 138 -4.68 -10.91 11.71
CA LEU A 138 -5.84 -10.81 10.83
C LEU A 138 -5.43 -10.39 9.42
N LEU A 139 -4.54 -9.40 9.27
CA LEU A 139 -4.05 -8.97 7.96
C LEU A 139 -3.33 -10.13 7.23
N LEU A 140 -2.45 -10.86 7.92
CA LEU A 140 -1.78 -12.04 7.36
C LEU A 140 -2.77 -13.14 6.94
N SER A 141 -3.85 -13.34 7.70
CA SER A 141 -4.88 -14.32 7.34
C SER A 141 -5.57 -14.01 6.00
N THR A 142 -5.54 -12.75 5.55
CA THR A 142 -6.14 -12.34 4.26
C THR A 142 -5.33 -12.79 3.04
N TYR A 143 -4.12 -13.35 3.24
CA TYR A 143 -3.28 -13.90 2.17
C TYR A 143 -3.53 -15.39 1.92
N VAL A 144 -4.33 -16.06 2.75
CA VAL A 144 -4.72 -17.46 2.52
C VAL A 144 -5.86 -17.48 1.49
N GLN A 145 -5.57 -17.96 0.28
CA GLN A 145 -6.47 -17.86 -0.89
C GLN A 145 -6.55 -19.16 -1.71
N GLY A 146 -6.36 -20.32 -1.07
CA GLY A 146 -6.26 -21.62 -1.75
C GLY A 146 -7.56 -22.19 -2.34
N GLY A 147 -8.68 -21.47 -2.20
CA GLY A 147 -10.00 -21.90 -2.64
C GLY A 147 -11.09 -20.88 -2.30
N ASP A 148 -12.33 -21.16 -2.71
CA ASP A 148 -13.46 -20.24 -2.56
C ASP A 148 -13.78 -19.92 -1.09
N ALA A 149 -13.67 -20.92 -0.21
CA ALA A 149 -13.94 -20.74 1.21
C ALA A 149 -12.88 -19.85 1.88
N GLU A 150 -11.61 -20.07 1.54
CA GLU A 150 -10.47 -19.24 1.97
C GLU A 150 -10.63 -17.81 1.46
N MET A 151 -10.96 -17.63 0.18
CA MET A 151 -11.14 -16.31 -0.42
C MET A 151 -12.29 -15.53 0.19
N ARG A 152 -13.42 -16.18 0.46
CA ARG A 152 -14.54 -15.56 1.15
C ARG A 152 -14.15 -15.10 2.56
N ARG A 153 -13.44 -15.94 3.31
CA ARG A 153 -12.92 -15.57 4.64
C ARG A 153 -11.95 -14.39 4.54
N ALA A 154 -11.02 -14.43 3.59
CA ALA A 154 -10.07 -13.33 3.36
C ALA A 154 -10.77 -12.01 3.04
N LEU A 155 -11.80 -12.04 2.18
CA LEU A 155 -12.61 -10.86 1.86
C LEU A 155 -13.35 -10.31 3.08
N GLN A 156 -13.98 -11.18 3.88
CA GLN A 156 -14.66 -10.79 5.12
C GLN A 156 -13.69 -10.20 6.14
N THR A 157 -12.49 -10.77 6.30
CA THR A 157 -11.45 -10.21 7.17
C THR A 157 -11.01 -8.84 6.66
N CYS A 158 -10.85 -8.66 5.35
CA CYS A 158 -10.58 -7.35 4.76
C CYS A 158 -11.68 -6.33 5.10
N TYR A 159 -12.97 -6.71 5.01
CA TYR A 159 -14.08 -5.83 5.39
C TYR A 159 -14.02 -5.42 6.86
N ALA A 160 -13.80 -6.38 7.77
CA ALA A 160 -13.72 -6.11 9.19
C ALA A 160 -12.57 -5.13 9.53
N LEU A 161 -11.38 -5.39 8.98
CA LEU A 161 -10.23 -4.49 9.15
C LEU A 161 -10.50 -3.13 8.51
N PHE A 162 -11.04 -3.07 7.29
CA PHE A 162 -11.27 -1.81 6.60
C PHE A 162 -12.27 -0.93 7.36
N ARG A 163 -13.37 -1.49 7.86
CA ARG A 163 -14.33 -0.77 8.71
C ARG A 163 -13.68 -0.18 9.94
N LYS A 164 -12.88 -0.98 10.66
CA LYS A 164 -12.17 -0.53 11.87
C LYS A 164 -11.27 0.67 11.55
N TYR A 165 -10.36 0.50 10.59
CA TYR A 165 -9.33 1.49 10.30
C TYR A 165 -9.87 2.74 9.59
N SER A 166 -10.88 2.61 8.74
CA SER A 166 -11.51 3.77 8.09
C SER A 166 -12.33 4.61 9.06
N ARG A 167 -13.03 4.00 10.03
CA ARG A 167 -13.73 4.73 11.10
C ARG A 167 -12.76 5.46 12.01
N GLU A 168 -11.74 4.77 12.51
CA GLU A 168 -10.69 5.37 13.35
C GLU A 168 -10.01 6.54 12.62
N THR A 169 -9.70 6.39 11.33
CA THR A 169 -9.09 7.47 10.52
C THR A 169 -10.05 8.65 10.36
N ALA A 170 -11.32 8.39 10.05
CA ALA A 170 -12.33 9.44 9.90
C ALA A 170 -12.49 10.25 11.20
N GLU A 171 -12.56 9.56 12.34
CA GLU A 171 -12.67 10.19 13.66
C GLU A 171 -11.43 11.03 14.01
N LEU A 172 -10.22 10.46 13.85
CA LEU A 172 -8.96 11.16 14.16
C LEU A 172 -8.73 12.41 13.28
N LEU A 173 -9.22 12.39 12.04
CA LEU A 173 -9.03 13.47 11.09
C LEU A 173 -10.22 14.42 10.95
N GLY A 174 -11.37 14.10 11.57
CA GLY A 174 -12.60 14.88 11.47
C GLY A 174 -13.25 14.81 10.08
N TYR A 175 -13.13 13.68 9.38
CA TYR A 175 -13.71 13.46 8.06
C TYR A 175 -15.07 12.75 8.13
N PRO A 176 -15.98 13.01 7.18
CA PRO A 176 -17.24 12.26 7.11
C PRO A 176 -16.97 10.80 6.75
N TYR A 177 -17.67 9.87 7.43
CA TYR A 177 -17.61 8.45 7.11
C TYR A 177 -18.62 8.11 6.00
N PRO A 178 -18.19 7.51 4.87
CA PRO A 178 -19.08 7.21 3.74
C PRO A 178 -19.96 5.98 4.01
N ASP A 179 -21.07 5.88 3.27
CA ASP A 179 -22.10 4.84 3.42
C ASP A 179 -21.94 3.64 2.47
N TYR A 180 -20.80 3.55 1.75
CA TYR A 180 -20.53 2.46 0.80
C TYR A 180 -20.55 1.06 1.44
N ASP A 181 -20.09 0.97 2.70
CA ASP A 181 -19.99 -0.27 3.48
C ASP A 181 -21.32 -1.04 3.53
N GLU A 182 -22.39 -0.38 3.94
CA GLU A 182 -23.68 -1.04 4.16
C GLU A 182 -24.24 -1.62 2.85
N GLN A 183 -24.15 -0.84 1.77
CA GLN A 183 -24.66 -1.24 0.45
C GLN A 183 -23.88 -2.45 -0.09
N VAL A 184 -22.55 -2.40 -0.03
CA VAL A 184 -21.69 -3.48 -0.55
C VAL A 184 -21.79 -4.74 0.33
N THR A 185 -21.92 -4.59 1.64
CA THR A 185 -22.12 -5.73 2.55
C THR A 185 -23.37 -6.52 2.21
N ARG A 186 -24.49 -5.81 2.04
CA ARG A 186 -25.77 -6.41 1.64
C ARG A 186 -25.65 -7.12 0.29
N TYR A 187 -25.02 -6.48 -0.69
CA TYR A 187 -24.75 -7.09 -2.00
C TYR A 187 -23.94 -8.39 -1.87
N THR A 188 -22.86 -8.37 -1.09
CA THR A 188 -21.99 -9.54 -0.88
C THR A 188 -22.75 -10.71 -0.24
N GLU A 189 -23.58 -10.42 0.77
CA GLU A 189 -24.42 -11.42 1.43
C GLU A 189 -25.46 -12.01 0.48
N GLU A 190 -26.02 -11.24 -0.44
CA GLU A 190 -27.00 -11.72 -1.43
C GLU A 190 -26.37 -12.59 -2.52
N GLN A 191 -25.21 -12.18 -3.04
CA GLN A 191 -24.55 -12.88 -4.15
C GLN A 191 -23.86 -14.18 -3.75
N LEU A 192 -23.48 -14.30 -2.48
CA LEU A 192 -22.67 -15.41 -2.01
C LEU A 192 -23.42 -16.36 -1.05
N LYS A 193 -24.76 -16.35 -1.05
CA LYS A 193 -25.58 -17.39 -0.38
C LYS A 193 -25.29 -18.77 -0.96
#